data_AF-A0A817QXT1-F1
#
_entry.id   AF-A0A817QXT1-F1
#
_cell.length_a   1.000
_cell.length_b   1.000
_cell.length_c   1.000
_cell.angle_alpha   90.00
_cell.angle_beta   90.00
_cell.angle_gamma   90.00
#
_symmetry.space_group_name_H-M   'P 1'
#
loop_
_entity.id
_entity.type
_entity.pdbx_description
1 polymer ?
#
loop_
_entity_poly.entity_id
_entity_poly.type
_entity_poly.pdbx_seq_one_letter_code
_entity_poly.pdbx_strand_id
1 'polypeptide(L)'
;DDELLLAAVDWGQKLTLYQATGAKQTGKERKLGFDPCALSWLVKDAYKQESRAEYILIGGANRECTIYSREGFKLGTVCTQDAWVWCCCAKPDGSAVAVGTTNGFIGMYDVKFGVVHGIHKDRYAYRDNMTDVIVHHLTTDQKVKVKCRELVRKIATYKTTLA
;
A
#
# COMPACT_ATOMS: atom_id res chain seq x y z
N ASP A 1 18.76 2.06 -5.48
CA ASP A 1 18.34 3.44 -5.79
C ASP A 1 16.89 3.63 -5.41
N ASP A 2 16.64 4.11 -4.20
CA ASP A 2 15.29 4.52 -3.77
C ASP A 2 14.96 5.84 -4.44
N GLU A 3 14.39 5.76 -5.63
CA GLU A 3 13.94 6.93 -6.36
C GLU A 3 12.79 7.60 -5.60
N LEU A 4 13.00 8.83 -5.16
CA LEU A 4 11.98 9.62 -4.47
C LEU A 4 10.77 9.80 -5.40
N LEU A 5 9.58 9.56 -4.88
CA LEU A 5 8.33 9.64 -5.64
C LEU A 5 7.46 10.80 -5.16
N LEU A 6 6.81 11.46 -6.12
CA LEU A 6 5.72 12.40 -5.88
C LEU A 6 4.42 11.73 -6.34
N ALA A 7 3.44 11.63 -5.45
CA ALA A 7 2.10 11.17 -5.78
C ALA A 7 1.15 12.36 -5.89
N ALA A 8 0.39 12.40 -6.98
CA ALA A 8 -0.62 13.41 -7.22
C ALA A 8 -1.97 12.73 -7.46
N VAL A 9 -3.02 13.34 -6.93
CA VAL A 9 -4.40 12.94 -7.14
C VAL A 9 -5.22 14.14 -7.57
N ASP A 10 -6.15 13.93 -8.49
CA ASP A 10 -6.99 14.98 -9.05
C ASP A 10 -8.47 14.56 -9.13
N TRP A 11 -9.35 15.54 -9.34
CA TRP A 11 -10.80 15.33 -9.51
C TRP A 11 -11.19 14.76 -10.88
N GLY A 12 -10.21 14.45 -11.75
CA GLY A 12 -10.38 13.49 -12.83
C GLY A 12 -10.43 12.04 -12.32
N GLN A 13 -10.37 11.83 -11.00
CA GLN A 13 -10.44 10.55 -10.29
C GLN A 13 -9.24 9.67 -10.61
N LYS A 14 -8.05 10.28 -10.62
CA LYS A 14 -6.80 9.65 -11.05
C LYS A 14 -5.75 9.77 -9.97
N LEU A 15 -4.95 8.73 -9.82
CA LEU A 15 -3.69 8.71 -9.09
C LEU A 15 -2.56 8.59 -10.10
N THR A 16 -1.65 9.56 -10.05
CA THR A 16 -0.46 9.62 -10.91
C THR A 16 0.78 9.72 -10.03
N LEU A 17 1.81 8.96 -10.40
CA LEU A 17 3.10 8.95 -9.72
C LEU A 17 4.13 9.60 -10.61
N TYR A 18 5.02 10.38 -10.03
CA TYR A 18 6.11 11.07 -10.71
C TYR A 18 7.41 10.82 -9.96
N GLN A 19 8.54 10.93 -10.66
CA GLN A 19 9.82 11.13 -10.01
C GLN A 19 9.78 12.44 -9.22
N ALA A 20 10.45 12.53 -8.07
CA ALA A 20 10.47 13.74 -7.25
C ALA A 20 11.07 14.96 -7.96
N THR A 21 11.88 14.73 -9.00
CA THR A 21 12.39 15.78 -9.89
C THR A 21 11.29 16.39 -10.79
N GLY A 22 10.11 15.78 -10.85
CA GLY A 22 8.97 16.20 -11.67
C GLY A 22 9.14 15.92 -13.16
N ALA A 23 10.29 15.42 -13.60
CA ALA A 23 10.64 15.32 -15.02
C ALA A 23 9.87 14.22 -15.76
N LYS A 24 9.42 13.17 -15.07
CA LYS A 24 8.80 12.01 -15.69
C LYS A 24 7.71 11.39 -14.81
N GLN A 25 6.60 11.03 -15.44
CA GLN A 25 5.59 10.17 -14.86
C GLN A 25 6.12 8.74 -14.70
N THR A 26 5.95 8.19 -13.50
CA THR A 26 6.31 6.82 -13.15
C THR A 26 5.08 5.93 -13.28
N GLY A 27 5.16 4.93 -14.16
CA GLY A 27 4.11 3.93 -14.32
C GLY A 27 2.83 4.45 -15.00
N LYS A 28 1.77 3.63 -14.93
CA LYS A 28 0.46 3.96 -15.51
C LYS A 28 -0.40 4.71 -14.50
N GLU A 29 -1.12 5.70 -15.00
CA GLU A 29 -2.19 6.38 -14.26
C GLU A 29 -3.23 5.38 -13.76
N ARG A 30 -3.69 5.57 -12.53
CA ARG A 30 -4.66 4.67 -11.88
C ARG A 30 -5.98 5.39 -11.66
N LYS A 31 -7.06 4.82 -12.18
CA LYS A 31 -8.41 5.33 -11.93
C LYS A 31 -8.85 4.96 -10.51
N LEU A 32 -9.22 5.96 -9.73
CA LEU A 32 -9.71 5.83 -8.35
C LEU A 32 -11.22 5.54 -8.30
N GLY A 33 -11.99 6.15 -9.19
CA GLY A 33 -13.45 6.02 -9.24
C GLY A 33 -14.21 6.86 -8.21
N PHE A 34 -13.53 7.81 -7.57
CA PHE A 34 -14.11 8.80 -6.67
C PHE A 34 -13.24 10.06 -6.68
N ASP A 35 -13.81 11.18 -6.21
CA ASP A 35 -13.09 12.44 -6.14
C ASP A 35 -12.18 12.45 -4.90
N PRO A 36 -10.85 12.45 -5.07
CA PRO A 36 -9.92 12.46 -3.95
C PRO A 36 -9.84 13.85 -3.34
N CYS A 37 -9.81 13.92 -2.01
CA CYS A 37 -9.69 15.17 -1.26
C CYS A 37 -8.36 15.27 -0.49
N ALA A 38 -7.74 14.13 -0.18
CA ALA A 38 -6.52 14.07 0.62
C ALA A 38 -5.58 12.99 0.12
N LEU A 39 -4.28 13.26 0.23
CA LEU A 39 -3.20 12.30 -0.01
C LEU A 39 -2.15 12.41 1.09
N SER A 40 -1.71 11.27 1.61
CA SER A 40 -0.64 11.19 2.62
C SER A 40 0.19 9.93 2.44
N TRP A 41 1.46 9.97 2.80
CA TRP A 41 2.34 8.80 2.78
C TRP A 41 2.34 8.12 4.15
N LEU A 42 2.22 6.79 4.17
CA LEU A 42 2.31 5.94 5.35
C LEU A 42 3.55 5.05 5.25
N VAL A 43 4.37 5.01 6.29
CA VAL A 43 5.56 4.16 6.37
C VAL A 43 5.32 3.07 7.39
N LYS A 44 5.46 1.80 6.99
CA LYS A 44 5.16 0.65 7.86
C LYS A 44 6.15 0.45 9.01
N ASP A 45 7.39 0.88 8.86
CA ASP A 45 8.46 0.69 9.85
C ASP A 45 9.38 1.92 9.91
N ALA A 46 8.93 3.02 10.50
CA ALA A 46 9.74 4.23 10.65
C ALA A 46 11.06 4.01 11.43
N TYR A 47 11.13 2.95 12.24
CA TYR A 47 12.26 2.64 13.12
C TYR A 47 13.31 1.71 12.49
N LYS A 48 13.00 0.94 11.44
CA LYS A 48 13.96 0.04 10.78
C LYS A 48 14.55 0.72 9.53
N GLN A 49 15.85 1.02 9.58
CA GLN A 49 16.58 1.75 8.54
C GLN A 49 16.69 1.03 7.17
N GLU A 50 16.40 -0.27 7.09
CA GLU A 50 16.84 -1.09 5.94
C GLU A 50 15.80 -1.37 4.84
N SER A 51 14.53 -1.01 5.01
CA SER A 51 13.60 -0.89 3.87
C SER A 51 12.34 -0.12 4.25
N ARG A 52 12.18 1.09 3.72
CA ARG A 52 10.94 1.86 3.90
C ARG A 52 9.87 1.33 2.95
N ALA A 53 9.05 0.40 3.44
CA ALA A 53 7.80 0.08 2.76
C ALA A 53 6.86 1.29 2.89
N GLU A 54 6.69 2.00 1.78
CA GLU A 54 5.85 3.20 1.67
C GLU A 54 4.50 2.84 1.04
N TYR A 55 3.45 3.38 1.61
CA TYR A 55 2.07 3.23 1.17
C TYR A 55 1.44 4.61 0.99
N ILE A 56 0.46 4.69 0.11
CA ILE A 56 -0.27 5.92 -0.17
C ILE A 56 -1.65 5.82 0.49
N LEU A 57 -1.99 6.80 1.30
CA LEU A 57 -3.33 6.99 1.84
C LEU A 57 -4.06 8.01 0.98
N ILE A 58 -5.28 7.68 0.60
CA ILE A 58 -6.16 8.58 -0.16
C ILE A 58 -7.51 8.62 0.53
N GLY A 59 -7.92 9.82 0.94
CA GLY A 59 -9.27 10.12 1.40
C GLY A 59 -10.07 10.82 0.30
N GLY A 60 -11.38 10.62 0.26
CA GLY A 60 -12.20 11.33 -0.72
C GLY A 60 -13.71 11.26 -0.53
N ALA A 61 -14.40 11.62 -1.62
CA ALA A 61 -15.85 11.75 -1.70
C ALA A 61 -16.62 10.42 -1.55
N ASN A 62 -15.95 9.29 -1.73
CA ASN A 62 -16.50 7.96 -1.43
C ASN A 62 -16.63 7.67 0.06
N ARG A 63 -16.31 8.63 0.94
CA ARG A 63 -16.42 8.51 2.41
C ARG A 63 -15.48 7.46 3.00
N GLU A 64 -14.42 7.12 2.28
CA GLU A 64 -13.41 6.17 2.73
C GLU A 64 -12.03 6.82 2.78
N CYS A 65 -11.20 6.34 3.72
CA CYS A 65 -9.75 6.47 3.62
C CYS A 65 -9.21 5.12 3.15
N THR A 66 -8.57 5.10 1.98
CA THR A 66 -8.08 3.88 1.33
C THR A 66 -6.55 3.87 1.30
N ILE A 67 -5.96 2.69 1.50
CA ILE A 67 -4.51 2.46 1.40
C ILE A 67 -4.16 1.79 0.06
N TYR A 68 -3.12 2.32 -0.57
CA TYR A 68 -2.57 1.87 -1.85
C TYR A 68 -1.08 1.52 -1.70
N SER A 69 -0.57 0.64 -2.56
CA SER A 69 0.86 0.37 -2.66
C SER A 69 1.61 1.57 -3.26
N ARG A 70 2.94 1.58 -3.13
CA ARG A 70 3.83 2.58 -3.76
C ARG A 70 3.63 2.68 -5.28
N GLU A 71 3.17 1.60 -5.93
CA GLU A 71 2.88 1.53 -7.38
C GLU A 71 1.42 1.87 -7.74
N GLY A 72 0.62 2.27 -6.75
CA GLY A 72 -0.77 2.70 -6.92
C GLY A 72 -1.80 1.56 -6.98
N PHE A 73 -1.49 0.36 -6.51
CA PHE A 73 -2.48 -0.72 -6.40
C PHE A 73 -3.30 -0.58 -5.12
N LYS A 74 -4.64 -0.63 -5.22
CA LYS A 74 -5.53 -0.57 -4.05
C LYS A 74 -5.30 -1.80 -3.17
N LEU A 75 -4.95 -1.59 -1.90
CA LEU A 75 -4.71 -2.67 -0.94
C LEU A 75 -5.94 -2.90 -0.07
N GLY A 76 -6.60 -1.84 0.40
CA GLY A 76 -7.78 -1.96 1.24
C GLY A 76 -8.26 -0.62 1.80
N THR A 77 -9.30 -0.66 2.60
CA THR A 77 -9.91 0.51 3.23
C THR A 77 -9.48 0.56 4.70
N VAL A 78 -8.94 1.70 5.13
CA VAL A 78 -8.52 1.98 6.52
C VAL A 78 -9.74 2.29 7.38
N CYS A 79 -10.63 3.14 6.88
CA CYS A 79 -11.90 3.44 7.53
C CYS A 79 -12.97 3.87 6.53
N THR A 80 -14.22 3.75 6.96
CA THR A 80 -15.42 4.20 6.25
C THR A 80 -16.18 5.15 7.18
N GLN A 81 -16.69 6.24 6.61
CA GLN A 81 -17.30 7.35 7.33
C GLN A 81 -18.68 7.68 6.74
N ASP A 82 -19.46 8.48 7.46
CA ASP A 82 -20.77 8.94 7.00
C ASP A 82 -20.70 10.16 6.06
N ALA A 83 -19.54 10.81 6.00
CA ALA A 83 -19.28 12.00 5.18
C ALA A 83 -17.94 11.88 4.42
N TRP A 84 -17.69 12.82 3.52
CA TRP A 84 -16.45 12.84 2.72
C TRP A 84 -15.23 12.92 3.63
N VAL A 85 -14.21 12.12 3.33
CA VAL A 85 -12.94 12.21 4.01
C VAL A 85 -12.15 13.35 3.38
N TRP A 86 -12.04 14.47 4.10
CA TRP A 86 -11.43 15.70 3.58
C TRP A 86 -9.94 15.78 3.84
N CYS A 87 -9.47 15.13 4.91
CA CYS A 87 -8.05 15.04 5.25
C CYS A 87 -7.70 13.67 5.83
N CYS A 88 -6.48 13.22 5.56
CA CYS A 88 -5.87 12.06 6.20
C CYS A 88 -4.39 12.33 6.45
N CYS A 89 -3.85 11.87 7.57
CA CYS A 89 -2.44 12.04 7.93
C CYS A 89 -1.93 10.78 8.62
N ALA A 90 -0.84 10.21 8.12
CA ALA A 90 -0.15 9.13 8.80
C ALA A 90 0.73 9.65 9.94
N LYS A 91 0.79 8.90 11.03
CA LYS A 91 1.74 9.14 12.12
C LYS A 91 3.16 8.86 11.60
N PRO A 92 4.13 9.79 11.72
CA PRO A 92 5.46 9.61 11.13
C PRO A 92 6.25 8.42 11.70
N ASP A 93 5.99 8.06 12.96
CA ASP A 93 6.71 7.04 13.72
C ASP A 93 5.90 5.75 13.94
N GLY A 94 4.77 5.55 13.24
CA GLY A 94 3.93 4.38 13.44
C GLY A 94 2.86 4.16 12.37
N SER A 95 1.97 3.20 12.66
CA SER A 95 0.91 2.76 11.75
C SER A 95 -0.43 3.47 11.94
N ALA A 96 -0.50 4.45 12.85
CA ALA A 96 -1.71 5.20 13.11
C ALA A 96 -1.99 6.23 12.00
N VAL A 97 -3.25 6.40 11.66
CA VAL A 97 -3.74 7.32 10.63
C VAL A 97 -4.86 8.15 11.23
N ALA A 98 -4.68 9.47 11.23
CA ALA A 98 -5.72 10.42 11.56
C ALA A 98 -6.54 10.73 10.31
N VAL A 99 -7.87 10.79 10.45
CA VAL A 99 -8.81 11.06 9.37
C VAL A 99 -9.79 12.12 9.84
N GLY A 100 -10.01 13.14 9.01
CA GLY A 100 -10.99 14.19 9.24
C GLY A 100 -12.00 14.26 8.09
N THR A 101 -13.25 14.50 8.45
CA THR A 101 -14.38 14.48 7.52
C THR A 101 -15.09 15.83 7.46
N THR A 102 -15.88 16.04 6.41
CA THR A 102 -16.60 17.31 6.18
C THR A 102 -17.71 17.59 7.20
N ASN A 103 -18.21 16.58 7.92
CA ASN A 103 -19.22 16.76 8.97
C ASN A 103 -18.62 17.07 10.36
N GLY A 104 -17.30 17.24 10.45
CA GLY A 104 -16.60 17.54 11.69
C GLY A 104 -16.12 16.32 12.49
N PHE A 105 -16.36 15.08 12.01
CA PHE A 105 -15.80 13.90 12.65
C PHE A 105 -14.28 13.81 12.41
N ILE A 106 -13.54 13.56 13.50
CA ILE A 106 -12.11 13.28 13.49
C ILE A 106 -11.89 11.95 14.21
N GLY A 107 -11.19 11.03 13.56
CA GLY A 107 -10.88 9.70 14.10
C GLY A 107 -9.42 9.32 13.88
N MET A 108 -8.92 8.44 14.72
CA MET A 108 -7.60 7.84 14.56
C MET A 108 -7.73 6.32 14.43
N TYR A 109 -7.08 5.76 13.42
CA TYR A 109 -7.16 4.34 13.06
C TYR A 109 -5.77 3.74 13.04
N ASP A 110 -5.60 2.55 13.61
CA ASP A 110 -4.31 1.84 13.56
C ASP A 110 -4.30 0.81 12.42
N VAL A 111 -3.35 0.94 11.50
CA VAL A 111 -3.23 0.07 10.32
C VAL A 111 -2.34 -1.13 10.63
N LYS A 112 -2.96 -2.30 10.81
CA LYS A 112 -2.21 -3.53 11.12
C LYS A 112 -1.79 -4.29 9.86
N PHE A 113 -0.48 -4.48 9.70
CA PHE A 113 0.09 -5.27 8.61
C PHE A 113 0.32 -6.72 9.07
N GLY A 114 -0.65 -7.60 8.78
CA GLY A 114 -0.52 -9.03 9.09
C GLY A 114 0.69 -9.69 8.42
N VAL A 115 1.19 -10.78 9.00
CA VAL A 115 2.21 -11.62 8.34
C VAL A 115 1.49 -12.68 7.51
N VAL A 116 1.90 -12.86 6.26
CA VAL A 116 1.39 -13.91 5.36
C VAL A 116 2.58 -14.68 4.83
N HIS A 117 2.64 -15.97 5.15
CA HIS A 117 3.66 -16.89 4.68
C HIS A 117 3.09 -18.31 4.58
N GLY A 118 3.80 -19.17 3.87
CA GLY A 118 3.49 -20.59 3.72
C GLY A 118 4.78 -21.37 3.50
N ILE A 119 4.83 -22.59 3.99
CA ILE A 119 5.98 -23.48 3.81
C ILE A 119 5.50 -24.82 3.29
N HIS A 120 6.17 -25.34 2.27
CA HIS A 120 5.97 -26.71 1.80
C HIS A 120 7.32 -27.32 1.44
N LYS A 121 7.72 -28.35 2.20
CA LYS A 121 9.04 -29.00 2.09
C LYS A 121 10.16 -27.96 2.23
N ASP A 122 10.97 -27.80 1.18
CA ASP A 122 12.11 -26.90 1.07
C ASP A 122 11.75 -25.53 0.47
N ARG A 123 10.46 -25.26 0.19
CA ARG A 123 10.00 -24.00 -0.38
C ARG A 123 9.27 -23.18 0.68
N TYR A 124 9.87 -22.06 1.05
CA TYR A 124 9.27 -21.06 1.92
C TYR A 124 8.77 -19.89 1.06
N ALA A 125 7.49 -19.58 1.14
CA ALA A 125 6.89 -18.45 0.44
C ALA A 125 6.39 -17.43 1.45
N TYR A 126 6.71 -16.15 1.24
CA TYR A 126 6.25 -15.08 2.12
C TYR A 126 5.88 -13.85 1.34
N ARG A 127 4.95 -13.08 1.90
CA ARG A 127 4.49 -11.82 1.32
C ARG A 127 5.49 -10.70 1.57
N ASP A 128 5.82 -9.98 0.50
CA ASP A 128 6.66 -8.79 0.50
C ASP A 128 5.84 -7.58 0.05
N ASN A 129 6.00 -6.43 0.73
CA ASN A 129 5.30 -5.16 0.43
C ASN A 129 3.78 -5.26 0.16
N MET A 130 3.10 -6.22 0.79
CA MET A 130 1.65 -6.51 0.63
C MET A 130 1.22 -7.04 -0.75
N THR A 131 1.96 -6.78 -1.83
CA THR A 131 1.58 -7.15 -3.22
C THR A 131 2.48 -8.17 -3.89
N ASP A 132 3.66 -8.43 -3.34
CA ASP A 132 4.62 -9.36 -3.92
C ASP A 132 4.68 -10.62 -3.06
N VAL A 133 5.07 -11.74 -3.68
CA VAL A 133 5.38 -12.99 -3.00
C VAL A 133 6.81 -13.38 -3.34
N ILE A 134 7.62 -13.64 -2.32
CA ILE A 134 8.97 -14.17 -2.47
C ILE A 134 8.92 -15.66 -2.14
N VAL A 135 9.35 -16.48 -3.09
CA VAL A 135 9.55 -17.92 -2.92
C VAL A 135 11.04 -18.16 -2.74
N HIS A 136 11.40 -18.67 -1.57
CA HIS A 136 12.76 -19.01 -1.19
C HIS A 136 12.90 -20.53 -1.14
N HIS A 137 13.82 -21.04 -1.94
CA HIS A 137 14.26 -22.43 -1.88
C HIS A 137 15.34 -22.55 -0.80
N LEU A 138 14.98 -23.14 0.34
CA LEU A 138 15.81 -23.16 1.55
C LEU A 138 17.11 -23.96 1.37
N THR A 139 17.12 -24.97 0.50
CA THR A 139 18.30 -25.83 0.28
C THR A 139 19.32 -25.21 -0.67
N THR A 140 18.86 -24.52 -1.71
CA THR A 140 19.73 -23.91 -2.75
C THR A 140 19.96 -22.42 -2.53
N ASP A 141 19.32 -21.84 -1.52
CA ASP A 141 19.25 -20.41 -1.22
C ASP A 141 18.75 -19.52 -2.38
N GLN A 142 18.05 -20.12 -3.36
CA GLN A 142 17.51 -19.37 -4.48
C GLN A 142 16.21 -18.65 -4.10
N LYS A 143 16.10 -17.38 -4.47
CA LYS A 143 14.90 -16.55 -4.23
C LYS A 143 14.29 -16.10 -5.55
N VAL A 144 12.99 -16.32 -5.68
CA VAL A 144 12.19 -15.87 -6.83
C VAL A 144 11.12 -14.90 -6.33
N LYS A 145 11.05 -13.72 -6.93
CA LYS A 145 10.01 -12.72 -6.65
C LYS A 145 8.89 -12.81 -7.68
N VAL A 146 7.67 -13.01 -7.21
CA VAL A 146 6.43 -12.99 -7.99
C VAL A 146 5.68 -11.70 -7.70
N LYS A 147 5.42 -10.90 -8.73
CA LYS A 147 4.66 -9.63 -8.61
C LYS A 147 3.17 -9.90 -8.85
N CYS A 148 2.35 -9.89 -7.80
CA CYS A 148 0.93 -10.16 -7.92
C CYS A 148 0.12 -8.91 -8.32
N ARG A 149 0.63 -7.70 -8.03
CA ARG A 149 -0.02 -6.41 -8.35
C ARG A 149 -1.38 -6.20 -7.67
N GLU A 150 -1.68 -6.99 -6.65
CA GLU A 150 -2.89 -6.92 -5.83
C GLU A 150 -2.54 -7.36 -4.41
N LEU A 151 -3.41 -7.06 -3.43
CA LEU A 151 -3.19 -7.47 -2.05
C LEU A 151 -3.13 -9.00 -1.92
N VAL A 152 -1.98 -9.53 -1.51
CA VAL A 152 -1.82 -10.94 -1.19
C VAL A 152 -2.38 -11.19 0.21
N ARG A 153 -3.52 -11.89 0.31
CA ARG A 153 -4.17 -12.18 1.60
C ARG A 153 -3.74 -13.50 2.22
N LYS A 154 -3.47 -14.49 1.37
CA LYS A 154 -3.07 -15.85 1.74
C LYS A 154 -2.08 -16.35 0.70
N ILE A 155 -1.28 -17.35 1.08
CA ILE A 155 -0.35 -18.04 0.19
C ILE A 155 -0.57 -19.54 0.41
N ALA A 156 -0.82 -20.27 -0.67
CA ALA A 156 -0.86 -21.71 -0.69
C ALA A 156 0.25 -22.25 -1.60
N THR A 157 1.07 -23.14 -1.06
CA THR A 157 2.11 -23.84 -1.82
C THR A 157 1.74 -25.31 -1.93
N TYR A 158 1.63 -25.81 -3.16
CA TYR A 158 1.32 -27.21 -3.42
C TYR A 158 2.21 -27.74 -4.54
N LYS A 159 3.06 -28.74 -4.24
CA LYS A 159 3.99 -29.34 -5.20
C LYS A 159 4.81 -28.25 -5.95
N THR A 160 4.50 -28.03 -7.23
CA THR A 160 5.14 -27.06 -8.12
C THR A 160 4.33 -25.77 -8.31
N THR A 161 3.11 -25.71 -7.78
CA THR A 161 2.17 -24.60 -7.94
C THR A 161 2.14 -23.70 -6.70
N LEU A 162 1.96 -22.40 -6.94
CA LEU A 162 1.71 -21.38 -5.92
C LEU A 162 0.39 -20.68 -6.27
N ALA A 163 -0.48 -20.55 -5.27
CA ALA A 163 -1.80 -19.94 -5.39
C ALA A 163 -2.09 -18.99 -4.21
#